data_AF-A0A2I0XCU4-F1
#
_entry.id   AF-A0A2I0XCU4-F1
#
_cell.length_a   1.000
_cell.length_b   1.000
_cell.length_c   1.000
_cell.angle_alpha   90.00
_cell.angle_beta   90.00
_cell.angle_gamma   90.00
#
_symmetry.space_group_name_H-M   'P 1'
#
loop_
_entity.id
_entity.type
_entity.pdbx_description
1 polymer ?
#
loop_
_entity_poly.entity_id
_entity_poly.type
_entity_poly.pdbx_seq_one_letter_code
_entity_poly.pdbx_strand_id
1 'polypeptide(L)'
;MTAAQALTHPWLRDGNRQVSLDVIIFKLVKAYVRATPLKRAALKSLSKALTEDELLYLKSQFRLLEPSKDGRISMDNFRMALLRNATESMKESKVPDILNMLEPLSGRRMDFEEFCAAAISPYQLEALEGWEQMAMKAFEYFEKEGNRNITVEELAQEMNLASTAYSIVQEWIRPSDGKLSFLGYTKFLHGVTVRGSNIRRQ
;
A
#
# COMPACT_ATOMS: atom_id res chain seq x y z
N MET A 1 14.39 -9.53 5.06
CA MET A 1 13.38 -9.99 6.03
C MET A 1 12.54 -8.81 6.45
N THR A 2 11.28 -8.75 6.03
CA THR A 2 10.30 -7.72 6.43
C THR A 2 9.60 -8.12 7.74
N ALA A 3 8.94 -7.17 8.41
CA ALA A 3 8.15 -7.47 9.60
C ALA A 3 7.04 -8.52 9.31
N ALA A 4 6.43 -8.45 8.13
CA ALA A 4 5.47 -9.44 7.67
C ALA A 4 6.09 -10.84 7.51
N GLN A 5 7.28 -10.94 6.89
CA GLN A 5 8.02 -12.20 6.73
C GLN A 5 8.49 -12.80 8.07
N ALA A 6 8.81 -11.96 9.06
CA ALA A 6 9.19 -12.45 10.38
C ALA A 6 8.00 -13.14 11.08
N LEU A 7 6.78 -12.60 10.94
CA LEU A 7 5.59 -13.11 11.62
C LEU A 7 5.04 -14.41 11.05
N THR A 8 5.34 -14.72 9.79
CA THR A 8 4.97 -16.01 9.18
C THR A 8 5.98 -17.12 9.50
N HIS A 9 7.10 -16.79 10.14
CA HIS A 9 8.12 -17.77 10.50
C HIS A 9 7.67 -18.67 11.67
N PRO A 10 7.84 -20.01 11.61
CA PRO A 10 7.38 -20.94 12.64
C PRO A 10 7.78 -20.58 14.07
N TRP A 11 9.00 -20.05 14.25
CA TRP A 11 9.50 -19.59 15.55
C TRP A 11 8.68 -18.45 16.20
N LEU A 12 8.02 -17.62 15.40
CA LEU A 12 7.15 -16.53 15.86
C LEU A 12 5.68 -16.94 15.92
N ARG A 13 5.30 -18.09 15.35
CA ARG A 13 3.94 -18.64 15.35
C ARG A 13 3.53 -19.21 16.72
N ASP A 14 4.50 -19.74 17.48
CA ASP A 14 4.27 -20.42 18.78
C ASP A 14 4.48 -19.53 20.01
N GLY A 15 5.10 -18.35 19.84
CA GLY A 15 5.32 -17.40 20.92
C GLY A 15 4.23 -16.34 20.92
N ASN A 16 3.57 -16.12 22.06
CA ASN A 16 2.62 -15.02 22.31
C ASN A 16 3.29 -13.62 22.27
N ARG A 17 4.10 -13.35 21.24
CA ARG A 17 4.85 -12.11 21.05
C ARG A 17 3.94 -11.12 20.33
N GLN A 18 3.55 -10.07 21.05
CA GLN A 18 2.75 -8.98 20.48
C GLN A 18 3.50 -8.32 19.32
N VAL A 19 2.84 -8.26 18.16
CA VAL A 19 3.32 -7.48 17.03
C VAL A 19 3.32 -6.00 17.41
N SER A 20 4.43 -5.30 17.22
CA SER A 20 4.49 -3.85 17.40
C SER A 20 3.78 -3.14 16.26
N LEU A 21 3.17 -1.98 16.56
CA LEU A 21 2.56 -1.14 15.54
C LEU A 21 3.61 -0.64 14.54
N ASP A 22 3.42 -0.94 13.25
CA ASP A 22 4.36 -0.53 12.22
C ASP A 22 4.01 0.87 11.67
N VAL A 23 4.93 1.81 11.89
CA VAL A 23 4.78 3.20 11.44
C VAL A 23 4.76 3.32 9.91
N ILE A 24 5.23 2.32 9.15
CA ILE A 24 5.13 2.32 7.69
C ILE A 24 3.68 2.36 7.20
N ILE A 25 2.75 1.76 7.95
CA ILE A 25 1.33 1.68 7.59
C ILE A 25 0.72 3.07 7.49
N PHE A 26 1.14 3.99 8.36
CA PHE A 26 0.69 5.38 8.35
C PHE A 26 1.06 6.08 7.03
N LYS A 27 2.27 5.79 6.51
CA LYS A 27 2.74 6.33 5.23
C LYS A 27 2.01 5.71 4.05
N LEU A 28 1.81 4.39 4.08
CA LEU A 28 1.11 3.65 3.01
C LEU A 28 -0.36 4.08 2.93
N VAL A 29 -1.05 4.17 4.06
CA VAL A 29 -2.46 4.60 4.13
C VAL A 29 -2.62 6.04 3.62
N LYS A 30 -1.71 6.95 3.99
CA LYS A 30 -1.70 8.32 3.43
C LYS A 30 -1.55 8.30 1.91
N ALA A 31 -0.58 7.53 1.39
CA ALA A 31 -0.34 7.43 -0.04
C ALA A 31 -1.57 6.86 -0.76
N TYR A 32 -2.19 5.82 -0.21
CA TYR A 32 -3.39 5.20 -0.75
C TYR A 32 -4.60 6.17 -0.78
N VAL A 33 -4.81 6.95 0.28
CA VAL A 33 -5.93 7.91 0.31
C VAL A 33 -5.77 9.01 -0.73
N ARG A 34 -4.54 9.45 -0.99
CA ARG A 34 -4.21 10.43 -2.04
C ARG A 34 -4.12 9.83 -3.45
N ALA A 35 -4.13 8.50 -3.57
CA ALA A 35 -3.99 7.81 -4.83
C ALA A 35 -5.23 7.99 -5.72
N THR A 36 -4.99 7.96 -7.03
CA THR A 36 -6.03 7.98 -8.06
C THR A 36 -6.96 6.77 -7.92
N PRO A 37 -8.21 6.84 -8.44
CA PRO A 37 -9.10 5.69 -8.44
C PRO A 37 -8.49 4.44 -9.08
N LEU A 38 -7.75 4.59 -10.19
CA LEU A 38 -7.07 3.48 -10.86
C LEU A 38 -5.98 2.86 -9.98
N LYS A 39 -5.16 3.68 -9.33
CA LYS A 39 -4.12 3.21 -8.40
C LYS A 39 -4.70 2.48 -7.20
N ARG A 40 -5.83 2.96 -6.66
CA ARG A 40 -6.54 2.26 -5.58
C ARG A 40 -7.11 0.92 -6.05
N ALA A 41 -7.69 0.87 -7.25
CA ALA A 41 -8.17 -0.39 -7.83
C ALA A 41 -7.03 -1.41 -8.05
N ALA A 42 -5.86 -0.94 -8.50
CA ALA A 42 -4.68 -1.79 -8.64
C ALA A 42 -4.21 -2.35 -7.28
N LEU A 43 -4.08 -1.51 -6.26
CA LEU A 43 -3.71 -1.97 -4.91
C LEU A 43 -4.76 -2.88 -4.28
N LYS A 44 -6.05 -2.61 -4.50
CA LYS A 44 -7.14 -3.47 -4.03
C LYS A 44 -7.09 -4.85 -4.67
N SER A 45 -6.87 -4.93 -5.98
CA SER A 45 -6.70 -6.20 -6.68
C SER A 45 -5.49 -7.01 -6.17
N LEU A 46 -4.39 -6.34 -5.83
CA LEU A 46 -3.23 -6.97 -5.19
C LEU A 46 -3.55 -7.49 -3.79
N SER A 47 -4.25 -6.69 -2.98
CA SER A 47 -4.64 -7.12 -1.63
C SER A 47 -5.57 -8.34 -1.62
N LYS A 48 -6.43 -8.49 -2.65
CA LYS A 48 -7.31 -9.65 -2.83
C LYS A 48 -6.56 -10.93 -3.21
N ALA A 49 -5.36 -10.80 -3.78
CA ALA A 49 -4.55 -11.96 -4.17
C ALA A 49 -3.75 -12.55 -3.00
N LEU A 50 -3.65 -11.85 -1.87
CA LEU A 50 -2.95 -12.31 -0.68
C LEU A 50 -3.54 -13.61 -0.13
N THR A 51 -2.66 -14.48 0.35
CA THR A 51 -2.99 -15.69 1.09
C THR A 51 -3.34 -15.38 2.54
N GLU A 52 -3.95 -16.34 3.23
CA GLU A 52 -4.28 -16.20 4.65
C GLU A 52 -3.05 -15.93 5.52
N ASP A 53 -1.92 -16.56 5.22
CA ASP A 53 -0.66 -16.35 5.94
C ASP A 53 -0.11 -14.94 5.74
N GLU A 54 -0.19 -14.39 4.51
CA GLU A 54 0.22 -13.01 4.22
C GLU A 54 -0.71 -11.98 4.89
N LEU A 55 -1.99 -12.32 5.03
CA LEU A 55 -2.97 -11.50 5.75
C LEU A 55 -2.76 -11.50 7.27
N LEU A 56 -2.05 -12.46 7.87
CA LEU A 56 -1.84 -12.51 9.33
C LEU A 56 -1.22 -11.23 9.88
N TYR A 57 -0.23 -10.69 9.17
CA TYR A 57 0.41 -9.42 9.53
C TYR A 57 -0.60 -8.27 9.52
N LEU A 58 -1.37 -8.13 8.42
CA LEU A 58 -2.36 -7.07 8.27
C LEU A 58 -3.49 -7.20 9.28
N LYS A 59 -3.97 -8.41 9.58
CA LYS A 59 -4.95 -8.69 10.65
C LYS A 59 -4.43 -8.23 12.01
N SER A 60 -3.15 -8.50 12.30
CA SER A 60 -2.51 -8.09 13.55
C SER A 60 -2.42 -6.57 13.66
N GLN A 61 -1.99 -5.90 12.59
CA GLN A 61 -1.89 -4.45 12.55
C GLN A 61 -3.26 -3.77 12.63
N PHE A 62 -4.27 -4.29 11.93
CA PHE A 62 -5.64 -3.80 12.00
C PHE A 62 -6.20 -3.90 13.43
N ARG A 63 -5.92 -5.01 14.13
CA ARG A 63 -6.34 -5.19 15.53
C ARG A 63 -5.68 -4.17 16.47
N LEU A 64 -4.41 -3.83 16.25
CA LEU A 64 -3.71 -2.80 17.03
C LEU A 64 -4.32 -1.41 16.88
N LEU A 65 -5.09 -1.16 15.82
CA LEU A 65 -5.84 0.09 15.61
C LEU A 65 -7.17 0.12 16.37
N GLU A 66 -7.59 -1.01 16.96
CA GLU A 66 -8.84 -1.16 17.73
C GLU A 66 -10.07 -0.67 16.95
N PRO A 67 -10.47 -1.39 15.87
CA PRO A 67 -11.63 -1.02 15.07
C PRO A 67 -12.87 -0.82 15.93
N SER A 68 -13.71 0.12 15.53
CA SER A 68 -14.99 0.41 16.18
C SER A 68 -15.94 -0.79 16.08
N LYS A 69 -17.05 -0.76 16.83
CA LYS A 69 -18.06 -1.85 16.84
C LYS A 69 -18.64 -2.17 15.45
N ASP A 70 -18.59 -1.23 14.52
CA ASP A 70 -18.99 -1.39 13.11
C ASP A 70 -17.90 -2.07 12.25
N GLY A 71 -16.80 -2.51 12.86
CA GLY A 71 -15.69 -3.18 12.19
C GLY A 71 -14.76 -2.24 11.41
N ARG A 72 -14.89 -0.92 11.59
CA ARG A 72 -14.14 0.08 10.83
C ARG A 72 -13.16 0.85 11.69
N ILE A 73 -12.07 1.29 11.06
CA ILE A 73 -11.08 2.19 11.65
C ILE A 73 -11.23 3.61 11.08
N SER A 74 -10.98 4.61 11.92
CA SER A 74 -10.95 6.03 11.56
C SER A 74 -9.59 6.65 11.86
N MET A 75 -9.44 7.92 11.51
CA MET A 75 -8.30 8.76 11.91
C MET A 75 -8.02 8.71 13.43
N ASP A 76 -9.07 8.70 14.25
CA ASP A 76 -8.92 8.65 15.72
C ASP A 76 -8.30 7.32 16.16
N ASN A 77 -8.68 6.21 15.52
CA ASN A 77 -8.07 4.90 15.76
C ASN A 77 -6.55 4.93 15.49
N PHE A 78 -6.14 5.49 14.34
CA PHE A 78 -4.71 5.65 14.03
C PHE A 78 -3.98 6.55 15.04
N ARG A 79 -4.60 7.67 15.42
CA ARG A 79 -4.02 8.61 16.40
C ARG A 79 -3.84 7.94 17.77
N MET A 80 -4.87 7.29 18.29
CA MET A 80 -4.84 6.61 19.57
C MET A 80 -3.82 5.46 19.58
N ALA A 81 -3.80 4.65 18.52
CA ALA A 81 -2.84 3.56 18.39
C ALA A 81 -1.40 4.07 18.37
N LEU A 82 -1.13 5.15 17.63
CA LEU A 82 0.19 5.77 17.59
C LEU A 82 0.61 6.27 18.98
N LEU A 83 -0.24 7.01 19.68
CA LEU A 83 0.08 7.55 21.01
C LEU A 83 0.32 6.45 22.05
N ARG A 84 -0.45 5.36 21.99
CA ARG A 84 -0.31 4.19 22.88
C ARG A 84 1.00 3.42 22.65
N ASN A 85 1.42 3.29 21.40
CA ASN A 85 2.58 2.49 21.01
C ASN A 85 3.87 3.31 20.83
N ALA A 86 3.80 4.64 20.92
CA ALA A 86 4.96 5.51 20.78
C ALA A 86 5.86 5.45 22.03
N THR A 87 7.17 5.33 21.80
CA THR A 87 8.18 5.55 22.84
C THR A 87 8.26 7.03 23.21
N GLU A 88 8.80 7.36 24.38
CA GLU A 88 8.96 8.76 24.81
C GLU A 88 9.73 9.60 23.77
N SER A 89 10.82 9.06 23.22
CA SER A 89 11.57 9.73 22.16
C SER A 89 10.76 9.96 20.88
N MET A 90 9.82 9.07 20.54
CA MET A 90 8.93 9.27 19.40
C MET A 90 7.89 10.35 19.66
N LYS A 91 7.36 10.45 20.89
CA LYS A 91 6.37 11.46 21.26
C LYS A 91 6.90 12.88 21.05
N GLU A 92 8.17 13.11 21.37
CA GLU A 92 8.82 14.41 21.22
C GLU A 92 9.19 14.74 19.77
N SER A 93 9.62 13.74 18.98
CA SER A 93 10.30 13.98 17.69
C SER A 93 9.62 13.47 16.43
N LYS A 94 8.61 12.58 16.54
CA LYS A 94 8.00 11.88 15.38
C LYS A 94 6.49 11.85 15.38
N VAL A 95 5.86 11.73 16.55
CA VAL A 95 4.39 11.65 16.65
C VAL A 95 3.71 12.86 16.02
N PRO A 96 4.13 14.13 16.27
CA PRO A 96 3.50 15.29 15.63
C PRO A 96 3.53 15.20 14.10
N ASP A 97 4.69 14.84 13.53
CA ASP A 97 4.85 14.69 12.08
C ASP A 97 3.94 13.59 11.52
N ILE A 98 3.86 12.44 12.18
CA ILE A 98 3.02 11.33 11.75
C ILE A 98 1.54 11.72 11.85
N LEU A 99 1.12 12.42 12.89
CA LEU A 99 -0.27 12.89 13.00
C LEU A 99 -0.63 13.89 11.91
N ASN A 100 0.27 14.83 11.60
CA ASN A 100 0.09 15.77 10.49
C ASN A 100 0.01 15.03 9.13
N MET A 101 0.72 13.91 8.98
CA MET A 101 0.63 13.08 7.77
C MET A 101 -0.76 12.48 7.56
N LEU A 102 -1.52 12.27 8.63
CA LEU A 102 -2.82 11.60 8.59
C LEU A 102 -4.00 12.58 8.48
N GLU A 103 -3.79 13.90 8.50
CA GLU A 103 -4.84 14.91 8.28
C GLU A 103 -5.76 14.61 7.07
N PRO A 104 -5.26 14.13 5.91
CA PRO A 104 -6.11 13.77 4.76
C PRO A 104 -7.07 12.60 5.01
N LEU A 105 -6.91 11.87 6.13
CA LEU A 105 -7.81 10.79 6.56
C LEU A 105 -8.99 11.29 7.38
N SER A 106 -9.05 12.59 7.71
CA SER A 106 -10.12 13.18 8.52
C SER A 106 -11.49 12.88 7.89
N GLY A 107 -12.38 12.27 8.70
CA GLY A 107 -13.72 11.87 8.25
C GLY A 107 -13.79 10.58 7.43
N ARG A 108 -12.66 9.97 7.03
CA ARG A 108 -12.64 8.69 6.33
C ARG A 108 -12.68 7.53 7.31
N ARG A 109 -13.43 6.49 6.94
CA ARG A 109 -13.45 5.19 7.61
C ARG A 109 -13.03 4.10 6.64
N MET A 110 -12.34 3.08 7.13
CA MET A 110 -11.91 1.93 6.35
C MET A 110 -12.35 0.65 7.07
N ASP A 111 -12.97 -0.26 6.34
CA ASP A 111 -13.11 -1.64 6.79
C ASP A 111 -11.78 -2.40 6.62
N PHE A 112 -11.77 -3.67 6.98
CA PHE A 112 -10.57 -4.50 6.91
C PHE A 112 -10.04 -4.65 5.47
N GLU A 113 -10.92 -4.77 4.47
CA GLU A 113 -10.52 -4.94 3.07
C GLU A 113 -9.85 -3.68 2.52
N GLU A 114 -10.47 -2.51 2.76
CA GLU A 114 -9.90 -1.22 2.37
C GLU A 114 -8.58 -0.95 3.12
N PHE A 115 -8.49 -1.34 4.40
CA PHE A 115 -7.23 -1.27 5.13
C PHE A 115 -6.15 -2.16 4.50
N CYS A 116 -6.47 -3.40 4.10
CA CYS A 116 -5.50 -4.26 3.44
C CYS A 116 -4.97 -3.63 2.15
N ALA A 117 -5.86 -3.09 1.30
CA ALA A 117 -5.46 -2.36 0.10
C ALA A 117 -4.56 -1.13 0.41
N ALA A 118 -4.84 -0.44 1.51
CA ALA A 118 -4.11 0.76 1.93
C ALA A 118 -2.79 0.48 2.65
N ALA A 119 -2.61 -0.71 3.23
CA ALA A 119 -1.49 -1.05 4.11
C ALA A 119 -0.48 -2.03 3.48
N ILE A 120 -0.69 -2.47 2.24
CA ILE A 120 0.28 -3.28 1.50
C ILE A 120 1.40 -2.42 0.87
N SER A 121 2.57 -3.02 0.74
CA SER A 121 3.68 -2.46 -0.02
C SER A 121 4.03 -3.40 -1.17
N PRO A 122 3.80 -3.00 -2.44
CA PRO A 122 4.17 -3.80 -3.60
C PRO A 122 5.64 -4.25 -3.56
N TYR A 123 6.56 -3.36 -3.17
CA TYR A 123 7.98 -3.67 -3.01
C TYR A 123 8.28 -4.76 -1.97
N GLN A 124 7.50 -4.81 -0.86
CA GLN A 124 7.68 -5.86 0.15
C GLN A 124 7.10 -7.20 -0.32
N LEU A 125 6.01 -7.16 -1.08
CA LEU A 125 5.37 -8.35 -1.65
C LEU A 125 6.20 -8.92 -2.81
N GLU A 126 6.84 -8.08 -3.62
CA GLU A 126 7.74 -8.49 -4.71
C GLU A 126 8.97 -9.27 -4.20
N ALA A 127 9.35 -9.06 -2.94
CA ALA A 127 10.44 -9.80 -2.30
C ALA A 127 10.03 -11.19 -1.78
N LEU A 128 8.78 -11.62 -1.97
CA LEU A 128 8.29 -12.95 -1.60
C LEU A 128 8.49 -13.94 -2.76
N GLU A 129 8.78 -15.20 -2.43
CA GLU A 129 8.97 -16.27 -3.43
C GLU A 129 7.73 -16.49 -4.32
N GLY A 130 6.53 -16.22 -3.79
CA GLY A 130 5.25 -16.37 -4.51
C GLY A 130 4.76 -15.13 -5.26
N TRP A 131 5.61 -14.11 -5.46
CA TRP A 131 5.22 -12.85 -6.10
C TRP A 131 4.60 -13.04 -7.47
N GLU A 132 5.16 -13.90 -8.32
CA GLU A 132 4.69 -14.06 -9.71
C GLU A 132 3.25 -14.58 -9.75
N GLN A 133 2.93 -15.61 -8.97
CA GLN A 133 1.59 -16.18 -8.89
C GLN A 133 0.60 -15.19 -8.26
N MET A 134 1.04 -14.48 -7.21
CA MET A 134 0.24 -13.43 -6.57
C MET A 134 -0.08 -12.29 -7.55
N ALA A 135 0.92 -11.77 -8.26
CA ALA A 135 0.76 -10.70 -9.22
C ALA A 135 -0.16 -11.10 -10.38
N MET A 136 -0.03 -12.34 -10.87
CA MET A 136 -0.91 -12.87 -11.92
C MET A 136 -2.37 -12.93 -11.44
N LYS A 137 -2.63 -13.52 -10.27
CA LYS A 137 -3.96 -13.59 -9.67
C LYS A 137 -4.54 -12.20 -9.38
N ALA A 138 -3.71 -11.27 -8.91
CA ALA A 138 -4.08 -9.89 -8.70
C ALA A 138 -4.49 -9.20 -10.00
N PHE A 139 -3.76 -9.45 -11.09
CA PHE A 139 -4.08 -8.91 -12.39
C PHE A 139 -5.40 -9.45 -12.94
N GLU A 140 -5.74 -10.72 -12.70
CA GLU A 140 -7.06 -11.26 -13.05
C GLU A 140 -8.21 -10.55 -12.31
N TYR A 141 -8.04 -10.20 -11.03
CA TYR A 141 -9.01 -9.37 -10.31
C TYR A 141 -9.06 -7.95 -10.88
N PHE A 142 -7.91 -7.38 -11.22
CA PHE A 142 -7.80 -6.05 -11.79
C PHE A 142 -8.51 -5.96 -13.14
N GLU A 143 -8.31 -6.92 -14.04
CA GLU A 143 -8.99 -6.98 -15.35
C GLU A 143 -10.51 -6.90 -15.23
N LYS A 144 -11.08 -7.53 -14.19
CA LYS A 144 -12.53 -7.61 -13.97
C LYS A 144 -13.11 -6.35 -13.35
N GLU A 145 -12.40 -5.74 -12.40
CA GLU A 145 -12.99 -4.72 -11.52
C GLU A 145 -12.37 -3.32 -11.65
N GLY A 146 -11.15 -3.21 -12.20
CA GLY A 146 -10.33 -1.99 -12.09
C GLY A 146 -9.63 -1.55 -13.36
N ASN A 147 -9.38 -2.45 -14.31
CA ASN A 147 -8.66 -2.12 -15.53
C ASN A 147 -9.58 -1.45 -16.54
N ARG A 148 -9.62 -0.13 -16.44
CA ARG A 148 -10.34 0.75 -17.36
C ARG A 148 -9.42 1.17 -18.52
N ASN A 149 -10.03 1.59 -19.62
CA ASN A 149 -9.31 2.23 -20.70
C ASN A 149 -8.66 3.52 -20.18
N ILE A 150 -7.42 3.76 -20.56
CA ILE A 150 -6.62 4.92 -20.16
C ILE A 150 -5.71 5.34 -21.31
N THR A 151 -5.55 6.65 -21.54
CA THR A 151 -4.58 7.14 -22.54
C THR A 151 -3.17 7.23 -21.97
N VAL A 152 -2.17 7.36 -22.84
CA VAL A 152 -0.77 7.58 -22.43
C VAL A 152 -0.64 8.84 -21.58
N GLU A 153 -1.33 9.91 -21.98
CA GLU A 153 -1.34 11.20 -21.30
C GLU A 153 -1.96 11.08 -19.90
N GLU A 154 -3.11 10.42 -19.79
CA GLU A 154 -3.79 10.19 -18.51
C GLU A 154 -2.90 9.36 -17.58
N LEU A 155 -2.35 8.25 -18.07
CA LEU A 155 -1.47 7.38 -17.27
C LEU A 155 -0.20 8.11 -16.84
N ALA A 156 0.40 8.91 -17.73
CA ALA A 156 1.58 9.70 -17.40
C ALA A 156 1.28 10.77 -16.34
N GLN A 157 0.13 11.44 -16.41
CA GLN A 157 -0.33 12.37 -15.37
C GLN A 157 -0.55 11.66 -14.03
N GLU A 158 -1.20 10.49 -14.03
CA GLU A 158 -1.39 9.68 -12.81
C GLU A 158 -0.04 9.29 -12.18
N MET A 159 0.98 9.09 -13.01
CA MET A 159 2.35 8.75 -12.59
C MET A 159 3.23 9.98 -12.31
N ASN A 160 2.68 11.20 -12.41
CA ASN A 160 3.39 12.47 -12.28
C ASN A 160 4.63 12.57 -13.20
N LEU A 161 4.51 12.07 -14.43
CA LEU A 161 5.55 12.13 -15.44
C LEU A 161 5.47 13.44 -16.23
N ALA A 162 6.64 13.99 -16.59
CA ALA A 162 6.72 15.08 -17.55
C ALA A 162 6.40 14.57 -18.97
N SER A 163 5.94 15.46 -19.85
CA SER A 163 5.59 15.14 -21.25
C SER A 163 6.72 14.43 -22.01
N THR A 164 7.97 14.75 -21.71
CA THR A 164 9.16 14.12 -22.31
C THR A 164 9.35 12.65 -21.92
N ALA A 165 8.66 12.18 -20.88
CA ALA A 165 8.75 10.82 -20.34
C ALA A 165 7.51 9.96 -20.66
N TYR A 166 6.57 10.44 -21.48
CA TYR A 166 5.32 9.73 -21.78
C TYR A 166 5.57 8.40 -22.52
N SER A 167 6.64 8.32 -23.31
CA SER A 167 7.03 7.07 -23.98
C SER A 167 7.30 5.91 -23.02
N ILE A 168 7.68 6.19 -21.76
CA ILE A 168 7.93 5.16 -20.74
C ILE A 168 6.68 4.33 -20.46
N VAL A 169 5.50 4.95 -20.51
CA VAL A 169 4.24 4.29 -20.17
C VAL A 169 3.46 3.83 -21.40
N GLN A 170 3.95 4.11 -22.60
CA GLN A 170 3.30 3.69 -23.84
C GLN A 170 3.24 2.16 -23.94
N GLU A 171 4.33 1.47 -23.59
CA GLU A 171 4.39 -0.01 -23.59
C GLU A 171 3.54 -0.66 -22.48
N TRP A 172 3.03 0.15 -21.55
CA TRP A 172 2.21 -0.34 -20.44
C TRP A 172 0.75 -0.48 -20.84
N ILE A 173 0.33 0.16 -21.94
CA ILE A 173 -1.05 0.17 -22.42
C ILE A 173 -1.15 -0.79 -23.61
N ARG A 174 -2.13 -1.69 -23.56
CA ARG A 174 -2.43 -2.62 -24.65
C ARG A 174 -3.06 -1.88 -25.82
N PRO A 175 -2.51 -2.01 -27.05
CA PRO A 175 -3.11 -1.37 -28.23
C PRO A 175 -4.51 -1.88 -28.57
N SER A 176 -4.86 -3.10 -28.15
CA SER A 176 -6.14 -3.75 -28.49
C SER A 176 -7.35 -3.13 -27.83
N ASP A 177 -7.21 -2.65 -26.59
CA ASP A 177 -8.33 -2.16 -25.76
C ASP A 177 -8.00 -0.89 -24.96
N GLY A 178 -6.78 -0.37 -25.04
CA GLY A 178 -6.36 0.82 -24.29
C GLY A 178 -6.27 0.60 -22.79
N LYS A 179 -6.22 -0.66 -22.32
CA LYS A 179 -6.10 -1.01 -20.90
C LYS A 179 -4.65 -1.29 -20.50
N LEU A 180 -4.34 -1.29 -19.21
CA LEU A 180 -3.00 -1.69 -18.77
C LEU A 180 -2.72 -3.17 -19.11
N SER A 181 -1.55 -3.44 -19.68
CA SER A 181 -1.01 -4.79 -19.81
C SER A 181 -0.60 -5.33 -18.43
N PHE A 182 -0.28 -6.62 -18.33
CA PHE A 182 0.27 -7.19 -17.08
C PHE A 182 1.58 -6.49 -16.66
N LEU A 183 2.45 -6.21 -17.63
CA LEU A 183 3.64 -5.39 -17.42
C LEU A 183 3.27 -3.98 -16.92
N GLY A 184 2.30 -3.35 -17.57
CA GLY A 184 1.81 -2.04 -17.16
C GLY A 184 1.27 -2.02 -15.74
N TYR A 185 0.47 -3.00 -15.37
CA TYR A 185 -0.07 -3.18 -14.02
C TYR A 185 1.03 -3.34 -12.97
N THR A 186 2.00 -4.23 -13.19
CA THR A 186 3.10 -4.48 -12.24
C THR A 186 4.01 -3.27 -12.07
N LYS A 187 4.32 -2.54 -13.15
CA LYS A 187 5.07 -1.26 -13.07
C LYS A 187 4.24 -0.17 -12.40
N PHE A 188 2.95 -0.07 -12.74
CA PHE A 188 2.03 0.89 -12.16
C PHE A 188 1.88 0.71 -10.65
N LEU A 189 1.85 -0.53 -10.13
CA LEU A 189 1.83 -0.83 -8.69
C LEU A 189 3.02 -0.21 -7.93
N HIS A 190 4.22 -0.27 -8.49
CA HIS A 190 5.43 0.26 -7.88
C HIS A 190 5.58 1.78 -8.00
N GLY A 191 4.87 2.40 -8.96
CA GLY A 191 5.08 3.79 -9.32
C GLY A 191 6.36 3.99 -10.13
N VAL A 192 6.68 5.23 -10.47
CA VAL A 192 7.99 5.56 -11.05
C VAL A 192 8.92 5.83 -9.88
N THR A 193 9.80 4.88 -9.55
CA THR A 193 10.96 5.19 -8.73
C THR A 193 11.92 6.01 -9.60
N VAL A 194 11.70 7.33 -9.66
CA VAL A 194 12.78 8.24 -10.03
C VAL A 194 13.81 8.06 -8.93
N ARG A 195 14.88 7.31 -9.20
CA ARG A 195 16.04 7.27 -8.33
C ARG A 195 16.55 8.71 -8.26
N GLY A 196 16.12 9.44 -7.23
CA GLY A 196 16.65 10.76 -6.93
C GLY A 196 18.15 10.59 -6.77
N SER A 197 18.91 11.08 -7.74
CA SER A 197 20.32 11.35 -7.55
C SER A 197 20.40 12.27 -6.33
N ASN A 198 20.95 11.74 -5.24
CA ASN A 198 21.28 12.51 -4.06
C ASN A 198 22.18 13.68 -4.48
N ILE A 199 21.61 14.88 -4.65
CA ILE A 199 22.38 16.10 -4.50
C ILE A 199 22.53 16.28 -2.99
N ARG A 200 23.59 15.66 -2.46
CA ARG A 200 24.20 16.09 -1.20
C ARG A 200 24.51 17.58 -1.39
N ARG A 201 23.72 18.46 -0.75
CA ARG A 201 24.17 19.83 -0.51
C ARG A 201 25.13 19.76 0.68
N GLN A 202 26.39 20.07 0.37
CA GLN A 202 27.39 20.50 1.35
C GLN A 202 26.95 21.82 1.99
#